data_AF-A0A660PLE4-F1
#
_entry.id   AF-A0A660PLE4-F1
#
_cell.length_a   1.000
_cell.length_b   1.000
_cell.length_c   1.000
_cell.angle_alpha   90.00
_cell.angle_beta   90.00
_cell.angle_gamma   90.00
#
_symmetry.space_group_name_H-M   'P 1'
#
loop_
_entity.id
_entity.type
_entity.pdbx_description
1 polymer ?
#
loop_
_entity_poly.entity_id
_entity_poly.type
_entity_poly.pdbx_seq_one_letter_code
_entity_poly.pdbx_strand_id
1 'polypeptide(L)'
;MSKNTIVVGCQWGDEGKGKVVDMLAEKADIIARFQGGANAGHTIITGGKKLILHLIPSGVTYKDKICYIGNGVVLDLFGIMEEL
;
A
#
# COMPACT_ATOMS: atom_id res chain seq x y z
N MET A 1 -1.97 -19.14 -17.21
CA MET A 1 -1.46 -17.78 -16.96
C MET A 1 -2.17 -17.26 -15.72
N SER A 2 -1.44 -16.80 -14.70
CA SER A 2 -2.06 -16.20 -13.52
C SER A 2 -2.69 -14.84 -13.88
N LYS A 3 -3.77 -14.47 -13.18
CA LYS A 3 -4.41 -13.16 -13.32
C LYS A 3 -3.97 -12.27 -12.16
N ASN A 4 -3.66 -11.02 -12.46
CA ASN A 4 -3.31 -10.01 -11.47
C ASN A 4 -4.50 -9.07 -11.24
N THR A 5 -4.61 -8.56 -10.02
CA THR A 5 -5.60 -7.53 -9.66
C THR A 5 -4.92 -6.17 -9.59
N ILE A 6 -5.52 -5.17 -10.25
CA ILE A 6 -5.01 -3.80 -10.26
C ILE A 6 -6.07 -2.89 -9.64
N VAL A 7 -5.67 -2.08 -8.67
CA VAL A 7 -6.52 -1.06 -8.05
C VAL A 7 -6.00 0.32 -8.44
N VAL A 8 -6.86 1.12 -9.08
CA VAL A 8 -6.57 2.49 -9.52
C VAL A 8 -7.67 3.44 -9.09
N GLY A 9 -7.35 4.73 -9.03
CA GLY A 9 -8.32 5.79 -8.78
C GLY A 9 -8.87 6.28 -10.10
N CYS A 10 -10.17 6.46 -10.18
CA CYS A 10 -10.84 6.94 -11.39
C CYS A 10 -11.20 8.44 -11.30
N GLN A 11 -10.81 9.11 -10.22
CA GLN A 11 -11.11 10.52 -9.95
C GLN A 11 -9.80 11.26 -9.62
N TRP A 12 -9.87 12.27 -8.74
CA TRP A 12 -8.73 13.12 -8.35
C TRP A 12 -8.20 12.80 -6.95
N GLY A 13 -8.10 11.52 -6.59
CA GLY A 13 -7.62 11.12 -5.26
C GLY A 13 -8.74 11.00 -4.23
N ASP A 14 -8.35 10.59 -3.02
CA ASP A 14 -9.23 10.39 -1.86
C ASP A 14 -10.46 9.47 -2.07
N GLU A 15 -10.42 8.59 -3.07
CA GLU A 15 -11.52 7.66 -3.38
C GLU A 15 -11.58 6.47 -2.40
N GLY A 16 -10.76 6.46 -1.35
CA GLY A 16 -10.70 5.36 -0.38
C GLY A 16 -10.01 4.09 -0.90
N LYS A 17 -9.19 4.19 -1.96
CA LYS A 17 -8.47 3.06 -2.60
C LYS A 17 -7.79 2.14 -1.60
N GLY A 18 -7.10 2.70 -0.61
CA GLY A 18 -6.34 1.88 0.32
C GLY A 18 -7.20 0.90 1.11
N LYS A 19 -8.47 1.23 1.43
CA LYS A 19 -9.41 0.27 2.05
C LYS A 19 -9.71 -0.90 1.11
N VAL A 20 -9.84 -0.63 -0.19
CA VAL A 20 -10.02 -1.68 -1.21
C VAL A 20 -8.76 -2.51 -1.35
N VAL A 21 -7.57 -1.88 -1.35
CA VAL A 21 -6.29 -2.59 -1.40
C VAL A 21 -6.12 -3.49 -0.18
N ASP A 22 -6.43 -3.01 1.03
CA ASP A 22 -6.37 -3.79 2.27
C ASP A 22 -7.28 -5.02 2.22
N MET A 23 -8.55 -4.85 1.81
CA MET A 23 -9.50 -5.97 1.63
C MET A 23 -9.00 -7.01 0.62
N LEU A 24 -8.41 -6.57 -0.50
CA LEU A 24 -7.90 -7.47 -1.53
C LEU A 24 -6.56 -8.10 -1.12
N ALA A 25 -5.76 -7.38 -0.35
CA ALA A 25 -4.49 -7.85 0.18
C ALA A 25 -4.71 -9.11 1.02
N GLU A 26 -5.84 -9.27 1.71
CA GLU A 26 -6.22 -10.49 2.44
C GLU A 26 -5.95 -11.78 1.63
N LYS A 27 -6.25 -11.75 0.32
CA LYS A 27 -6.19 -12.92 -0.58
C LYS A 27 -5.00 -12.92 -1.54
N ALA A 28 -4.08 -11.96 -1.41
CA ALA A 28 -2.94 -11.81 -2.29
C ALA A 28 -1.65 -12.25 -1.60
N ASP A 29 -0.78 -12.96 -2.32
CA ASP A 29 0.56 -13.31 -1.82
C ASP A 29 1.53 -12.11 -1.90
N ILE A 30 1.31 -11.23 -2.90
CA ILE A 30 2.17 -10.09 -3.21
C ILE A 30 1.33 -8.82 -3.34
N ILE A 31 1.79 -7.76 -2.67
CA ILE A 31 1.21 -6.42 -2.75
C ILE A 31 2.29 -5.46 -3.20
N ALA A 32 2.06 -4.78 -4.32
CA ALA A 32 3.07 -3.93 -4.94
C ALA A 32 2.56 -2.51 -5.17
N ARG A 33 3.39 -1.51 -4.84
CA ARG A 33 3.22 -0.14 -5.30
C ARG A 33 4.07 0.07 -6.55
N PHE A 34 3.47 0.55 -7.63
CA PHE A 34 4.14 0.64 -8.93
C PHE A 34 4.51 2.07 -9.36
N GLN A 35 3.94 3.10 -8.73
CA GLN A 35 4.20 4.51 -9.05
C GLN A 35 3.99 5.43 -7.85
N GLY A 36 4.41 6.69 -7.99
CA GLY A 36 4.10 7.78 -7.06
C GLY A 36 5.24 8.01 -6.08
N GLY A 37 4.93 8.52 -4.89
CA GLY A 37 5.91 8.69 -3.80
C GLY A 37 5.22 8.77 -2.44
N ALA A 38 5.80 9.54 -1.51
CA ALA A 38 5.26 9.76 -0.16
C ALA A 38 4.06 10.72 -0.10
N ASN A 39 3.47 11.06 -1.26
CA ASN A 39 2.32 11.95 -1.39
C ASN A 39 0.96 11.26 -1.20
N ALA A 40 0.94 9.93 -1.15
CA ALA A 40 -0.24 9.18 -0.73
C ALA A 40 -0.29 9.11 0.81
N GLY A 41 -1.47 8.95 1.39
CA GLY A 41 -1.62 8.66 2.81
C GLY A 41 -2.69 7.61 3.01
N HIS A 42 -2.30 6.39 3.38
CA HIS A 42 -3.26 5.34 3.71
C HIS A 42 -3.25 5.07 5.22
N THR A 43 -4.37 5.39 5.87
CA THR A 43 -4.57 5.07 7.27
C THR A 43 -5.17 3.67 7.40
N ILE A 44 -4.51 2.82 8.17
CA ILE A 44 -4.97 1.49 8.56
C ILE A 44 -5.21 1.51 10.07
N ILE A 45 -6.33 0.91 10.51
CA ILE A 45 -6.62 0.71 11.93
C ILE A 45 -6.75 -0.79 12.16
N THR A 46 -5.80 -1.36 12.91
CA THR A 46 -5.78 -2.80 13.23
C THR A 46 -5.44 -3.00 14.70
N GLY A 47 -6.21 -3.84 15.40
CA GLY A 47 -5.98 -4.13 16.82
C GLY A 47 -5.94 -2.90 17.74
N GLY A 48 -6.70 -1.84 17.40
CA GLY A 48 -6.71 -0.57 18.15
C GLY A 48 -5.52 0.35 17.88
N LYS A 49 -4.57 -0.05 17.02
CA LYS A 49 -3.44 0.79 16.59
C LYS A 49 -3.74 1.44 15.25
N LYS A 50 -3.39 2.72 15.13
CA LYS A 50 -3.46 3.49 13.89
C LYS A 50 -2.07 3.49 13.24
N LEU A 51 -1.99 3.02 12.00
CA LEU A 51 -0.80 3.05 11.16
C LEU A 51 -1.08 3.95 9.96
N ILE A 52 -0.18 4.87 9.65
CA ILE A 52 -0.27 5.75 8.48
C ILE A 52 0.87 5.38 7.57
N LEU A 53 0.55 4.91 6.36
CA LEU A 53 1.52 4.48 5.36
C LEU A 53 1.49 5.45 4.18
N HIS A 54 2.63 6.05 3.89
CA HIS A 54 2.84 6.89 2.73
C HIS A 54 3.56 6.15 1.62
N LEU A 55 4.54 5.29 1.94
CA LEU A 55 5.35 4.55 0.98
C LEU A 55 5.13 3.04 1.04
N ILE A 56 5.12 2.46 2.24
CA ILE A 56 4.99 1.01 2.41
C ILE A 56 3.61 0.54 1.91
N PRO A 57 3.52 -0.53 1.10
CA PRO A 57 2.25 -1.09 0.69
C PRO A 57 1.41 -1.56 1.89
N SER A 58 0.08 -1.39 1.82
CA SER A 58 -0.83 -1.69 2.92
C SER A 58 -0.82 -3.16 3.39
N GLY A 59 -0.34 -4.06 2.53
CA GLY A 59 -0.19 -5.48 2.84
C GLY A 59 0.78 -5.79 3.98
N VAL A 60 1.59 -4.83 4.45
CA VAL A 60 2.58 -5.02 5.53
C VAL A 60 1.95 -5.45 6.86
N THR A 61 0.65 -5.25 7.03
CA THR A 61 -0.11 -5.68 8.21
C THR A 61 -0.33 -7.19 8.28
N TYR A 62 -0.10 -7.91 7.18
CA TYR A 62 -0.20 -9.37 7.09
C TYR A 62 1.19 -10.01 7.10
N LYS A 63 1.43 -10.91 8.05
CA LYS A 63 2.76 -11.50 8.29
C LYS A 63 3.26 -12.42 7.18
N ASP A 64 2.36 -12.97 6.40
CA ASP A 64 2.60 -13.98 5.37
C ASP A 64 2.72 -13.40 3.95
N LYS A 65 2.71 -12.07 3.81
CA LYS A 65 2.65 -11.39 2.51
C LYS A 65 3.91 -10.64 2.20
N ILE A 66 4.24 -10.58 0.91
CA ILE A 66 5.42 -9.85 0.44
C ILE A 66 4.97 -8.49 -0.09
N CYS A 67 5.55 -7.43 0.48
CA CYS A 67 5.35 -6.06 0.01
C CYS A 67 6.51 -5.64 -0.90
N TYR A 68 6.19 -5.21 -2.12
CA TYR A 68 7.17 -4.65 -3.05
C TYR A 68 6.93 -3.16 -3.31
N ILE A 69 8.03 -2.42 -3.35
CA ILE A 69 8.08 -1.07 -3.92
C ILE A 69 8.74 -1.19 -5.29
N GLY A 70 7.96 -0.93 -6.34
CA GLY A 70 8.41 -0.99 -7.72
C GLY A 70 9.31 0.19 -8.10
N ASN A 71 10.03 0.04 -9.20
CA ASN A 71 10.97 1.04 -9.72
C ASN A 71 10.32 2.37 -10.16
N GLY A 72 9.01 2.43 -10.35
CA GLY A 72 8.27 3.66 -10.66
C GLY A 72 7.97 4.55 -9.45
N VAL A 73 8.34 4.14 -8.24
CA VAL A 73 8.13 4.91 -7.01
C VAL A 73 9.34 5.81 -6.72
N VAL A 74 9.10 7.09 -6.51
CA VAL A 74 10.07 8.03 -5.93
C VAL A 74 10.15 7.76 -4.43
N LEU A 75 11.28 7.22 -3.98
CA LEU A 75 11.47 6.77 -2.61
C LEU A 75 12.07 7.88 -1.75
N ASP A 76 11.31 8.35 -0.75
CA ASP A 76 11.85 9.16 0.35
C ASP A 76 12.46 8.24 1.40
N LEU A 77 13.79 8.29 1.53
CA LEU A 77 14.54 7.46 2.45
C LEU A 77 14.29 7.82 3.92
N PHE A 78 14.00 9.08 4.24
CA PHE A 78 13.69 9.47 5.61
C PHE A 78 12.27 9.05 5.96
N GLY A 79 11.32 9.36 5.07
CA GLY A 79 9.91 9.00 5.27
C GLY A 79 9.69 7.48 5.42
N ILE A 80 10.35 6.64 4.61
CA ILE A 80 10.19 5.19 4.76
C ILE A 80 10.80 4.66 6.06
N MET A 81 11.89 5.27 6.55
CA MET A 81 12.50 4.87 7.82
C MET A 81 11.63 5.22 9.03
N GLU A 82 10.77 6.23 8.92
CA GLU A 82 9.75 6.55 9.94
C GLU A 82 8.56 5.57 9.92
N GLU A 83 8.31 4.88 8.80
CA GLU A 83 7.24 3.89 8.65
C GLU A 83 7.63 2.45 9.09
N LEU A 84 8.93 2.19 9.30
CA LEU A 84 9.50 0.89 9.71
C LEU A 84 9.62 0.75 11.24
#